data_AF-X8AI91-F1
#
_entry.id   AF-X8AI91-F1
#
_cell.length_a   1.000
_cell.length_b   1.000
_cell.length_c   1.000
_cell.angle_alpha   90.00
_cell.angle_beta   90.00
_cell.angle_gamma   90.00
#
_symmetry.space_group_name_H-M   'P 1'
#
loop_
_entity.id
_entity.type
_entity.pdbx_description
1 polymer ?
#
loop_
_entity_poly.entity_id
_entity_poly.type
_entity_poly.pdbx_seq_one_letter_code
_entity_poly.pdbx_strand_id
1 'polypeptide(L)'
;MPGVVAKLGSPRVREMILVTAFVPPQGSAIVDTLAGPLAWFARRGAAKGKPTKVPTVAARFAFCNGMTREQRRFTLSRLYTESVSIPAEPVDRSGLPDEVPRTWIMTTRDRALSVRSQRSSIAALGGSTR
;
A
#
# COMPACT_ATOMS: atom_id res chain seq x y z
N MET A 1 4.89 -1.61 8.03
CA MET A 1 4.30 -0.53 8.86
C MET A 1 3.71 -1.02 10.19
N PRO A 2 2.87 -2.07 10.25
CA PRO A 2 2.32 -2.57 11.52
C PRO A 2 3.39 -2.90 12.59
N GLY A 3 4.54 -3.45 12.18
CA GLY A 3 5.64 -3.75 13.10
C GLY A 3 6.26 -2.55 13.81
N VAL A 4 6.18 -1.34 13.25
CA VAL A 4 6.67 -0.12 13.92
C VAL A 4 5.75 0.24 15.08
N VAL A 5 4.44 0.17 14.86
CA VAL A 5 3.44 0.45 15.90
C VAL A 5 3.47 -0.63 16.97
N ALA A 6 3.61 -1.91 16.58
CA ALA A 6 3.83 -3.02 17.50
C ALA A 6 5.05 -2.79 18.41
N LYS A 7 6.16 -2.29 17.86
CA LYS A 7 7.38 -2.03 18.62
C LYS A 7 7.28 -0.82 19.54
N LEU A 8 6.61 0.25 19.10
CA LEU A 8 6.56 1.51 19.84
C LEU A 8 5.42 1.55 20.87
N GLY A 9 4.32 0.85 20.60
CA GLY A 9 3.14 0.80 21.45
C GLY A 9 2.39 2.13 21.58
N SER A 10 1.25 2.07 22.26
CA SER A 10 0.40 3.22 22.57
C SER A 10 1.07 4.35 23.38
N PRO A 11 2.11 4.13 24.20
CA PRO A 11 2.78 5.25 24.87
C PRO A 11 3.52 6.20 23.90
N ARG A 12 3.85 5.73 22.70
CA ARG A 12 4.61 6.50 21.69
C ARG A 12 3.83 6.74 20.40
N VAL A 13 2.80 5.95 20.14
CA VAL A 13 1.95 6.07 18.95
C VAL A 13 0.53 6.42 19.40
N ARG A 14 0.16 7.69 19.23
CA ARG A 14 -1.17 8.17 19.56
C ARG A 14 -2.25 7.60 18.63
N GLU A 15 -1.96 7.49 17.33
CA GLU A 15 -2.93 7.11 16.31
C GLU A 15 -2.22 6.68 15.02
N MET A 16 -2.85 5.78 14.27
CA MET A 16 -2.46 5.41 12.91
C MET A 16 -3.38 6.09 11.88
N ILE A 17 -2.81 6.95 11.04
CA ILE A 17 -3.52 7.53 9.88
C ILE A 17 -3.11 6.78 8.61
N LEU A 18 -4.07 6.08 8.00
CA LEU A 18 -3.86 5.30 6.79
C LEU A 18 -4.45 6.02 5.57
N VAL A 19 -3.59 6.68 4.79
CA VAL A 19 -4.00 7.38 3.56
C VAL A 19 -3.81 6.47 2.37
N THR A 20 -4.92 6.09 1.72
CA THR A 20 -4.91 5.16 0.57
C THR A 20 -3.98 3.96 0.77
N ALA A 21 -3.92 3.44 2.01
CA ALA A 21 -2.99 2.38 2.35
C ALA A 21 -3.48 1.05 1.78
N PHE A 22 -2.55 0.23 1.29
CA PHE A 22 -2.83 -1.14 0.94
C PHE A 22 -2.40 -2.07 2.07
N VAL A 23 -3.37 -2.80 2.62
CA VAL A 23 -3.10 -3.72 3.74
C VAL A 23 -3.70 -5.08 3.41
N PRO A 24 -2.88 -6.09 3.08
CA PRO A 24 -3.38 -7.42 2.79
C PRO A 24 -3.90 -8.11 4.06
N PRO A 25 -4.76 -9.14 3.93
CA PRO A 25 -5.14 -10.03 5.03
C PRO A 25 -3.93 -10.62 5.75
N GLN A 26 -4.13 -11.00 7.01
CA GLN A 26 -3.08 -11.61 7.84
C GLN A 26 -2.48 -12.84 7.14
N GLY A 27 -1.16 -12.94 7.11
CA GLY A 27 -0.44 -14.05 6.49
C GLY A 27 -0.39 -14.02 4.95
N SER A 28 -0.88 -12.95 4.31
CA SER A 28 -0.80 -12.79 2.85
C SER A 28 0.07 -11.61 2.45
N ALA A 29 0.59 -11.63 1.22
CA ALA A 29 1.42 -10.56 0.68
C ALA A 29 0.62 -9.59 -0.19
N ILE A 30 1.23 -8.44 -0.51
CA ILE A 30 0.62 -7.45 -1.41
C ILE A 30 0.44 -8.06 -2.81
N VAL A 31 1.42 -8.83 -3.30
CA VAL A 31 1.36 -9.50 -4.61
C VAL A 31 0.24 -10.54 -4.75
N ASP A 32 -0.24 -11.09 -3.63
CA ASP A 32 -1.33 -12.07 -3.61
C ASP A 32 -2.68 -11.39 -3.79
N THR A 33 -2.78 -10.15 -3.32
CA THR A 33 -4.05 -9.41 -3.18
C THR A 33 -4.21 -8.26 -4.18
N LEU A 34 -3.14 -7.88 -4.89
CA LEU A 34 -3.24 -6.98 -6.02
C LEU A 34 -4.14 -7.58 -7.12
N ALA A 35 -5.04 -6.76 -7.64
CA ALA A 35 -5.88 -7.09 -8.79
C ALA A 35 -5.48 -6.24 -10.01
N GLY A 36 -5.78 -6.74 -11.20
CA GLY A 36 -5.56 -6.02 -12.46
C GLY A 36 -4.10 -6.01 -12.95
N PRO A 37 -3.78 -5.15 -13.93
CA PRO A 37 -2.50 -5.20 -14.65
C PRO A 37 -1.25 -5.07 -13.76
N LEU A 38 -1.36 -4.28 -12.68
CA LEU A 38 -0.27 -4.09 -11.70
C LEU A 38 0.10 -5.39 -10.97
N ALA A 39 -0.88 -6.28 -10.72
CA ALA A 39 -0.65 -7.56 -10.07
C ALA A 39 0.28 -8.47 -10.88
N TRP A 40 0.09 -8.52 -12.20
CA TRP A 40 0.92 -9.31 -13.09
C TRP A 40 2.37 -8.84 -13.07
N PHE A 41 2.59 -7.52 -13.16
CA PHE A 41 3.94 -6.93 -13.07
C PHE A 41 4.58 -7.18 -11.70
N ALA A 42 3.82 -7.01 -10.62
CA ALA A 42 4.32 -7.22 -9.26
C ALA A 42 4.75 -8.67 -9.04
N ARG A 43 3.93 -9.66 -9.43
CA ARG A 43 4.28 -11.09 -9.34
C ARG A 43 5.49 -11.44 -10.18
N ARG A 44 5.58 -10.92 -11.40
CA ARG A 44 6.71 -11.19 -12.31
C ARG A 44 8.01 -10.51 -11.83
N GLY A 45 7.90 -9.36 -11.17
CA GLY A 45 9.03 -8.68 -10.51
C GLY A 45 9.50 -9.43 -9.27
N ALA A 46 8.57 -9.84 -8.40
CA ALA A 46 8.84 -10.63 -7.20
C ALA A 46 9.52 -11.97 -7.52
N ALA A 47 9.04 -12.69 -8.55
CA ALA A 47 9.65 -13.95 -8.99
C ALA A 47 11.11 -13.81 -9.46
N LYS A 48 11.53 -12.62 -9.90
CA LYS A 48 12.92 -12.34 -10.28
C LYS A 48 13.80 -11.97 -9.08
N GLY A 49 13.22 -11.64 -7.93
CA GLY A 49 13.93 -11.27 -6.71
C GLY A 49 14.77 -10.00 -6.80
N LYS A 50 14.68 -9.24 -7.91
CA LYS A 50 15.50 -8.05 -8.15
C LYS A 50 14.69 -6.78 -7.91
N PRO A 51 15.26 -5.78 -7.21
CA PRO A 51 14.67 -4.45 -7.14
C PRO A 51 14.26 -3.97 -8.52
N THR A 52 13.02 -3.52 -8.66
CA THR A 52 12.43 -3.19 -9.96
C THR A 52 11.83 -1.80 -9.90
N LYS A 53 12.10 -1.02 -10.93
CA LYS A 53 11.44 0.27 -11.14
C LYS A 53 10.14 0.05 -11.89
N VAL A 54 9.05 0.62 -11.39
CA VAL A 54 7.76 0.60 -12.09
C VAL A 54 7.93 1.29 -13.45
N PRO A 55 7.45 0.71 -14.56
CA PRO A 55 7.52 1.38 -15.85
C PRO A 55 6.84 2.75 -15.83
N THR A 56 7.46 3.78 -16.42
CA THR A 56 6.97 5.17 -16.37
C THR A 56 5.52 5.31 -16.85
N VAL A 57 5.13 4.54 -17.88
CA VAL A 57 3.75 4.55 -18.41
C VAL A 57 2.76 4.02 -17.36
N ALA A 58 3.11 2.93 -16.67
CA ALA A 58 2.30 2.35 -15.61
C ALA A 58 2.21 3.30 -14.40
N ALA A 59 3.35 3.87 -13.97
CA ALA A 59 3.39 4.85 -12.89
C ALA A 59 2.57 6.11 -13.21
N ARG A 60 2.63 6.60 -14.46
CA ARG A 60 1.82 7.73 -14.91
C ARG A 60 0.32 7.42 -14.87
N PHE A 61 -0.08 6.22 -15.28
CA PHE A 61 -1.48 5.82 -15.24
C PHE A 61 -2.00 5.66 -13.80
N ALA A 62 -1.21 4.99 -12.94
CA ALA A 62 -1.63 4.59 -11.60
C ALA A 62 -1.51 5.70 -10.56
N PHE A 63 -0.45 6.52 -10.59
CA PHE A 63 -0.11 7.45 -9.51
C PHE A 63 -0.29 8.93 -9.88
N CYS A 64 -0.40 9.27 -11.17
CA CYS A 64 -0.41 10.67 -11.63
C CYS A 64 -1.77 11.14 -12.14
N ASN A 65 -2.86 10.44 -11.82
CA ASN A 65 -4.19 10.89 -12.18
C ASN A 65 -4.61 12.09 -11.31
N GLY A 66 -5.22 13.09 -11.92
CA GLY A 66 -5.57 14.36 -11.25
C GLY A 66 -4.42 15.36 -11.12
N MET A 67 -3.18 14.99 -11.43
CA MET A 67 -2.02 15.91 -11.40
C MET A 67 -1.96 16.83 -12.63
N THR A 68 -1.46 18.05 -12.43
CA THR A 68 -1.05 18.95 -13.52
C THR A 68 0.15 18.39 -14.29
N ARG A 69 0.50 19.01 -15.42
CA ARG A 69 1.67 18.59 -16.22
C ARG A 69 2.98 18.72 -15.43
N GLU A 70 3.14 19.79 -14.66
CA GLU A 70 4.31 20.04 -13.82
C GLU A 70 4.43 19.03 -12.68
N GLN A 71 3.36 18.84 -11.92
CA GLN A 71 3.30 17.85 -10.85
C GLN A 71 3.62 16.44 -11.38
N ARG A 72 3.05 16.07 -12.54
CA ARG A 72 3.34 14.78 -13.18
C ARG A 72 4.82 14.64 -13.54
N ARG A 73 5.43 15.66 -14.15
CA ARG A 73 6.87 15.63 -14.49
C ARG A 73 7.72 15.46 -13.24
N PHE A 74 7.41 16.21 -12.19
CA PHE A 74 8.11 16.13 -10.91
C PHE A 74 7.94 14.75 -10.25
N THR A 75 6.72 14.23 -10.13
CA THR A 75 6.48 12.91 -9.53
C THR A 75 7.21 11.80 -10.28
N LEU A 76 7.16 11.81 -11.62
CA LEU A 76 7.83 10.78 -12.42
C LEU A 76 9.36 10.89 -12.37
N SER A 77 9.93 12.09 -12.16
CA SER A 77 11.38 12.24 -11.97
C SER A 77 11.86 11.69 -10.61
N ARG A 78 10.94 11.52 -9.65
CA ARG A 78 11.19 10.91 -8.34
C ARG A 78 10.83 9.41 -8.27
N LEU A 79 10.59 8.77 -9.42
CA LEU A 79 10.36 7.33 -9.45
C LEU A 79 11.70 6.59 -9.40
N TYR A 80 11.98 5.89 -8.31
CA TYR A 80 13.20 5.12 -8.09
C TYR A 80 12.94 3.62 -8.17
N THR A 81 14.02 2.84 -8.18
CA THR A 81 13.96 1.39 -8.05
C THR A 81 13.57 1.05 -6.62
N GLU A 82 12.52 0.25 -6.46
CA GLU A 82 12.06 -0.18 -5.13
C GLU A 82 12.37 -1.66 -4.91
N SER A 83 12.49 -2.06 -3.65
CA SER A 83 12.64 -3.46 -3.29
C SER A 83 11.36 -4.23 -3.62
N VAL A 84 11.51 -5.36 -4.30
CA VAL A 84 10.39 -6.29 -4.56
C VAL A 84 10.07 -7.19 -3.37
N SER A 85 10.93 -7.21 -2.33
CA SER A 85 10.70 -8.02 -1.14
C SER A 85 9.50 -7.54 -0.33
N ILE A 86 9.35 -6.21 -0.18
CA ILE A 86 8.29 -5.60 0.61
C ILE A 86 6.88 -6.01 0.13
N PRO A 87 6.56 -5.95 -1.18
CA PRO A 87 5.24 -6.41 -1.63
C PRO A 87 5.09 -7.94 -1.67
N ALA A 88 6.19 -8.70 -1.63
CA ALA A 88 6.19 -10.16 -1.69
C ALA A 88 6.14 -10.84 -0.30
N GLU A 89 6.47 -10.10 0.75
CA GLU A 89 6.51 -10.62 2.11
C GLU A 89 5.09 -10.75 2.70
N PRO A 90 4.74 -11.92 3.27
CA PRO A 90 3.49 -12.07 4.02
C PRO A 90 3.44 -11.13 5.22
N VAL A 91 2.31 -10.45 5.43
CA VAL A 91 2.18 -9.56 6.58
C VAL A 91 1.85 -10.32 7.86
N ASP A 92 2.57 -10.02 8.94
CA ASP A 92 2.20 -10.39 10.31
C ASP A 92 1.85 -9.14 11.12
N ARG A 93 0.66 -9.16 11.73
CA ARG A 93 0.09 -8.08 12.53
C ARG A 93 -0.35 -8.56 13.92
N SER A 94 0.02 -9.77 14.31
CA SER A 94 -0.30 -10.35 15.62
C SER A 94 0.14 -9.47 16.80
N GLY A 95 1.22 -8.71 16.64
CA GLY A 95 1.72 -7.77 17.64
C GLY A 95 1.14 -6.35 17.55
N LEU A 96 0.17 -6.07 16.68
CA LEU A 96 -0.39 -4.72 16.53
C LEU A 96 -1.34 -4.40 17.71
N PRO A 97 -1.05 -3.39 18.55
CA PRO A 97 -1.88 -3.06 19.70
C PRO A 97 -3.30 -2.64 19.30
N ASP A 98 -4.31 -3.14 19.99
CA ASP A 98 -5.71 -2.80 19.75
C ASP A 98 -6.04 -1.38 20.21
N GLU A 99 -5.36 -0.91 21.26
CA GLU A 99 -5.63 0.38 21.89
C GLU A 99 -5.17 1.60 21.07
N VAL A 100 -4.38 1.40 20.01
CA VAL A 100 -4.00 2.49 19.09
C VAL A 100 -5.13 2.73 18.08
N PRO A 101 -5.79 3.91 18.08
CA PRO A 101 -6.84 4.23 17.13
C PRO A 101 -6.33 4.21 15.69
N ARG A 102 -7.22 3.85 14.76
CA ARG A 102 -6.92 3.70 13.33
C ARG A 102 -7.92 4.49 12.51
N THR A 103 -7.45 5.52 11.82
CA THR A 103 -8.25 6.35 10.93
C THR A 103 -7.85 6.12 9.49
N TRP A 104 -8.86 5.99 8.62
CA TRP A 104 -8.67 5.76 7.20
C TRP A 104 -9.05 6.99 6.38
N ILE A 105 -8.15 7.43 5.52
CA ILE A 105 -8.42 8.44 4.51
C ILE A 105 -8.48 7.74 3.15
N MET A 106 -9.70 7.58 2.67
CA MET A 106 -9.98 6.96 1.37
C MET A 106 -10.01 7.98 0.25
N THR A 107 -9.62 7.54 -0.93
CA THR A 107 -9.80 8.31 -2.17
C THR A 107 -10.73 7.55 -3.11
N THR A 108 -11.58 8.30 -3.81
CA THR A 108 -12.56 7.72 -4.73
C THR A 108 -12.05 7.63 -6.17
N ARG A 109 -10.92 8.26 -6.47
CA ARG A 109 -10.35 8.37 -7.81
C ARG A 109 -8.95 7.79 -7.94
N ASP A 110 -8.45 7.09 -6.93
CA ASP A 110 -7.15 6.42 -7.02
C ASP A 110 -7.21 5.26 -8.02
N ARG A 111 -6.26 5.23 -8.96
CA ARG A 111 -6.14 4.20 -9.98
C ARG A 111 -5.19 3.07 -9.59
N ALA A 112 -4.32 3.29 -8.62
CA ALA A 112 -3.49 2.25 -8.02
C ALA A 112 -4.33 1.35 -7.11
N LEU A 113 -5.26 1.93 -6.34
CA LEU A 113 -6.13 1.20 -5.42
C LEU A 113 -7.60 1.58 -5.61
N SER A 114 -8.38 0.64 -6.15
CA SER A 114 -9.83 0.82 -6.26
C SER A 114 -10.48 1.00 -4.88
N VAL A 115 -11.65 1.64 -4.83
CA VAL A 115 -12.46 1.76 -3.59
C VAL A 115 -12.71 0.39 -2.95
N ARG A 116 -12.94 -0.65 -3.76
CA ARG A 116 -13.11 -2.02 -3.28
C ARG A 116 -11.84 -2.54 -2.60
N SER A 117 -10.68 -2.35 -3.22
CA SER A 117 -9.38 -2.76 -2.67
C SER A 117 -9.05 -2.02 -1.36
N GLN A 118 -9.37 -0.72 -1.29
CA GLN A 118 -9.22 0.07 -0.06
C GLN A 118 -10.15 -0.46 1.06
N ARG A 119 -11.41 -0.78 0.75
CA ARG A 119 -12.34 -1.40 1.72
C ARG A 119 -11.88 -2.78 2.19
N SER A 120 -11.34 -3.61 1.30
CA SER A 120 -10.74 -4.89 1.68
C SER A 120 -9.56 -4.68 2.63
N SER A 121 -8.76 -3.63 2.43
CA SER A 121 -7.64 -3.28 3.32
C SER A 121 -8.13 -2.82 4.71
N ILE A 122 -9.24 -2.07 4.77
CA ILE A 122 -9.90 -1.67 6.01
C ILE A 122 -10.38 -2.91 6.79
N ALA A 123 -11.13 -3.79 6.11
CA ALA A 123 -11.64 -5.01 6.70
C ALA A 123 -10.51 -5.93 7.19
N ALA A 124 -9.41 -6.02 6.44
CA ALA A 124 -8.26 -6.81 6.82
C ALA A 124 -7.64 -6.34 8.15
N LEU A 125 -7.69 -5.06 8.49
CA LEU A 125 -7.17 -4.47 9.74
C LEU A 125 -8.19 -4.46 10.89
N GLY A 126 -9.37 -5.05 10.71
CA GLY A 126 -10.44 -5.03 11.72
C GLY A 126 -11.14 -3.67 11.81
N GLY A 127 -11.04 -2.82 10.77
CA GLY A 127 -11.74 -1.54 10.74
C GLY A 127 -13.24 -1.74 10.60
N SER A 128 -14.03 -1.24 11.56
CA SER A 128 -15.46 -1.02 11.38
C SER A 128 -15.67 0.31 10.67
N THR A 129 -16.37 0.31 9.54
CA THR A 129 -16.96 1.53 8.99
C THR A 129 -17.99 2.04 9.98
N ARG A 130 -17.71 3.16 10.65
CA ARG A 130 -18.74 4.05 11.17
C ARG A 130 -19.13 5.04 10.09
#